data_AF-A0A7Y3EF16-F1
#
_entry.id   AF-A0A7Y3EF16-F1
#
_cell.length_a   1.000
_cell.length_b   1.000
_cell.length_c   1.000
_cell.angle_alpha   90.00
_cell.angle_beta   90.00
_cell.angle_gamma   90.00
#
_symmetry.space_group_name_H-M   'P 1'
#
loop_
_entity.id
_entity.type
_entity.pdbx_description
1 polymer ?
#
loop_
_entity_poly.entity_id
_entity_poly.type
_entity_poly.pdbx_seq_one_letter_code
_entity_poly.pdbx_strand_id
1 'polypeptide(L)' 'DEIREALSGNLCRCTGYTKIFVAVEAAAARRRGR' A
#
# COMPACT_ATOMS: atom_id res chain seq x y z
N ASP A 1 5.81 -8.06 -3.59
CA ASP A 1 4.67 -8.17 -4.53
C ASP A 1 3.31 -8.35 -3.86
N GLU A 2 3.22 -8.89 -2.64
CA GLU A 2 1.95 -9.08 -1.90
C GLU A 2 1.05 -7.85 -1.83
N ILE A 3 1.60 -6.65 -1.58
CA ILE A 3 0.80 -5.41 -1.52
C ILE A 3 0.15 -5.11 -2.88
N ARG A 4 0.82 -5.42 -3.99
CA ARG A 4 0.25 -5.20 -5.33
C ARG A 4 -0.87 -6.18 -5.62
N GLU A 5 -0.68 -7.46 -5.32
CA GLU A 5 -1.73 -8.48 -5.49
C GLU A 5 -2.94 -8.19 -4.62
N ALA A 6 -2.74 -7.85 -3.35
CA ALA A 6 -3.82 -7.48 -2.43
C ALA A 6 -4.59 -6.22 -2.86
N LEU A 7 -3.94 -5.31 -3.58
CA LEU A 7 -4.54 -4.07 -4.08
C LEU A 7 -4.98 -4.15 -5.56
N SER A 8 -4.84 -5.29 -6.22
CA SER A 8 -5.14 -5.46 -7.65
C SER A 8 -6.59 -5.08 -8.03
N GLY A 9 -7.54 -5.27 -7.11
CA GLY A 9 -8.94 -4.88 -7.28
C GLY A 9 -9.28 -3.42 -6.95
N ASN A 10 -8.31 -2.60 -6.56
CA ASN A 10 -8.54 -1.22 -6.13
C ASN A 10 -8.08 -0.23 -7.20
N LEU A 11 -9.02 0.32 -7.97
CA LEU A 11 -8.70 1.30 -9.01
C LEU A 11 -8.28 2.64 -8.39
N CYS A 12 -7.12 3.15 -8.80
CA CYS A 12 -6.66 4.48 -8.44
C CYS A 12 -6.31 5.26 -9.71
N ARG A 13 -6.89 6.47 -9.86
CA ARG A 13 -6.66 7.31 -11.04
C ARG A 13 -5.51 8.30 -10.91
N CYS A 14 -5.12 8.67 -9.69
CA CYS A 14 -4.27 9.83 -9.46
C CYS A 14 -2.83 9.49 -9.07
N THR A 15 -2.61 8.43 -8.30
CA THR A 15 -1.33 8.23 -7.60
C THR A 15 -0.31 7.39 -8.37
N GLY A 16 -0.75 6.69 -9.42
CA GLY A 16 0.06 5.64 -10.07
C GLY A 16 0.51 4.55 -9.09
N TYR A 17 -0.22 4.36 -7.99
CA TYR A 17 -0.01 3.39 -6.90
C TYR A 17 1.27 3.51 -6.07
N THR A 18 2.32 4.16 -6.56
CA THR A 18 3.62 4.25 -5.88
C THR A 18 3.48 4.79 -4.46
N LYS A 19 2.73 5.90 -4.27
CA LYS A 19 2.52 6.49 -2.95
C LYS A 19 1.63 5.66 -2.03
N ILE A 20 0.72 4.85 -2.59
CA ILE A 20 -0.13 3.94 -1.81
C ILE A 20 0.72 2.82 -1.22
N PHE A 21 1.63 2.22 -2.00
CA PHE A 21 2.50 1.15 -1.52
C PHE A 21 3.37 1.62 -0.34
N VAL A 22 4.02 2.79 -0.49
CA VAL A 22 4.81 3.41 0.58
C VAL A 22 3.96 3.66 1.84
N ALA A 23 2.72 4.12 1.67
CA ALA A 23 1.83 4.37 2.80
C ALA A 23 1.44 3.08 3.54
N VAL A 24 1.12 2.01 2.81
CA VAL A 24 0.77 0.70 3.39
C VAL A 24 1.96 0.10 4.15
N GLU A 25 3.17 0.13 3.58
CA GLU A 25 4.39 -0.33 4.25
C GLU A 25 4.65 0.44 5.54
N ALA A 26 4.53 1.77 5.49
CA ALA A 26 4.72 2.63 6.65
C ALA A 26 3.64 2.41 7.73
N ALA A 27 2.40 2.10 7.34
CA ALA A 27 1.34 1.75 8.28
C ALA A 27 1.60 0.38 8.94
N ALA A 28 2.06 -0.62 8.16
CA ALA A 28 2.40 -1.94 8.67
C ALA A 28 3.58 -1.88 9.66
N ALA A 29 4.60 -1.08 9.36
CA ALA A 29 5.72 -0.84 10.28
C ALA A 29 5.25 -0.23 11.61
N ARG A 30 4.38 0.79 11.56
CA ARG A 30 3.79 1.40 12.76
C ARG A 30 2.95 0.40 13.56
N ARG A 31 2.19 -0.48 12.90
CA ARG A 31 1.39 -1.51 13.55
C ARG A 31 2.24 -2.56 14.27
N ARG A 32 3.41 -2.92 13.72
CA ARG A 32 4.32 -3.90 14.34
C ARG A 32 5.09 -3.33 15.54
N GLY A 33 5.30 -2.02 15.59
CA GLY A 33 5.95 -1.34 16.72
C GLY A 33 4.99 -0.87 17.82
N ARG A 34 3.70 -1.25 17.74
CA ARG A 34 2.66 -0.96 18.74
C ARG A 34 2.24 -2.22 19.46
#